data_AF-A0AB40B122-F1
#
_entry.id   AF-A0AB40B122-F1
#
_cell.length_a   1.000
_cell.length_b   1.000
_cell.length_c   1.000
_cell.angle_alpha   90.00
_cell.angle_beta   90.00
_cell.angle_gamma   90.00
#
_symmetry.space_group_name_H-M   'P 1'
#
loop_
_entity.id
_entity.type
_entity.pdbx_description
1 polymer ?
#
loop_
_entity_poly.entity_id
_entity_poly.type
_entity_poly.pdbx_seq_one_letter_code
_entity_poly.pdbx_strand_id
1 'polypeptide(L)'
;MAFMAVLESDLRALSAEARRRYPAVKDAAEHAILKLRSLSSPSEIAQNEDILRMFLMACDVKSVKLSVLGLSCLQKLISHDAVSSSSLKEILCTLKDHAEMTDETVQHKTLQTILIIFQSKLHPESEDNMAQALGICLRLLESSRSSDNVRNTAAATFRQAVALIFDNVVSAESLPAIKISPSSQISRTSFVTDDVSRSITHSMSLESEFVSGRAAVQGTLTKTGKLGLRLLEDLTALAAGGSATWLRVMAVQRTFALDILEFILSNYTPIFCSLVSYEQVLRHQVCSLLMTSLRTNVEVEGEAGEPTFRRLVLRSVAHIIRLYSLFLVTECEVFLNTLIKVTCLDLPLWHRILVLEVLRGFCVEARTLRLLFQNFDMDPNNTNVVENMVKALARIISTIQVFLFITLPFFLYLLHLIISLFCSHVAQYGFDFARVMCIELITEGESVLEVLSNLAFGHDRHDLTFSRI
;
A
#
# COMPACT_ATOMS: atom_id res chain seq x y z
N MET A 1 25.48 -24.57 -20.10
CA MET A 1 25.10 -25.63 -21.06
C MET A 1 23.59 -25.87 -21.15
N ALA A 2 22.85 -26.00 -20.04
CA ALA A 2 21.39 -26.25 -20.10
C ALA A 2 20.58 -25.16 -20.85
N PHE A 3 20.85 -23.88 -20.60
CA PHE A 3 20.15 -22.76 -21.26
C PHE A 3 20.27 -22.78 -22.80
N MET A 4 21.48 -22.99 -23.33
CA MET A 4 21.72 -23.04 -24.77
C MET A 4 20.96 -24.18 -25.45
N ALA A 5 20.93 -25.36 -24.81
CA ALA A 5 20.19 -26.51 -25.32
C ALA A 5 18.67 -26.25 -25.34
N VAL A 6 18.15 -25.61 -24.29
CA VAL A 6 16.73 -25.19 -24.23
C VAL A 6 16.43 -24.18 -25.34
N LEU A 7 17.28 -23.16 -25.51
CA LEU A 7 17.08 -22.14 -26.54
C LEU A 7 17.13 -22.72 -27.97
N GLU A 8 18.04 -23.67 -28.21
CA GLU A 8 18.09 -24.39 -29.50
C GLU A 8 16.84 -25.26 -29.72
N SER A 9 16.33 -25.90 -28.67
CA SER A 9 15.06 -26.65 -28.72
C SER A 9 13.89 -25.73 -29.05
N ASP A 10 13.83 -24.55 -28.44
CA ASP A 10 12.78 -23.58 -28.69
C ASP A 10 12.84 -23.03 -30.13
N LEU A 11 14.03 -22.72 -30.64
CA LEU A 11 14.21 -22.30 -32.04
C LEU A 11 13.77 -23.39 -33.03
N ARG A 12 14.03 -24.68 -32.73
CA ARG A 12 13.52 -25.79 -33.54
C ARG A 12 11.99 -25.87 -33.51
N ALA A 13 11.39 -25.69 -32.33
CA ALA A 13 9.93 -25.68 -32.19
C ALA A 13 9.30 -24.51 -32.97
N LEU A 14 9.92 -23.33 -32.91
CA LEU A 14 9.50 -22.13 -33.63
C LEU A 14 9.62 -22.30 -35.15
N SER A 15 10.73 -22.86 -35.63
CA SER A 15 10.93 -23.21 -37.04
C SER A 15 9.87 -24.22 -37.52
N ALA A 16 9.59 -25.26 -36.73
CA ALA A 16 8.59 -26.27 -37.06
C ALA A 16 7.16 -25.67 -37.16
N GLU A 17 6.79 -24.78 -36.24
CA GLU A 17 5.50 -24.08 -36.26
C GLU A 17 5.39 -23.11 -37.45
N ALA A 18 6.47 -22.40 -37.78
CA ALA A 18 6.50 -21.44 -38.88
C ALA A 18 6.51 -22.10 -40.28
N ARG A 19 7.00 -23.34 -40.40
CA ARG A 19 7.29 -24.03 -41.67
C ARG A 19 6.20 -23.95 -42.74
N ARG A 20 4.92 -24.02 -42.36
CA ARG A 20 3.80 -24.08 -43.31
C ARG A 20 3.31 -22.71 -43.79
N ARG A 21 3.30 -21.71 -42.91
CA ARG A 21 2.63 -20.42 -43.15
C ARG A 21 3.58 -19.23 -43.20
N TYR A 22 4.78 -19.36 -42.62
CA TYR A 22 5.70 -18.26 -42.39
C TYR A 22 7.15 -18.70 -42.74
N PRO A 23 7.45 -18.93 -44.04
CA PRO A 23 8.76 -19.42 -44.47
C PRO A 23 9.91 -18.50 -44.06
N ALA A 24 9.71 -17.17 -44.06
CA ALA A 24 10.72 -16.21 -43.61
C ALA A 24 11.12 -16.40 -42.14
N VAL A 25 10.15 -16.67 -41.26
CA VAL A 25 10.41 -16.94 -39.83
C VAL A 25 11.12 -18.27 -39.65
N LYS A 26 10.74 -19.27 -40.44
CA LYS A 26 11.38 -20.60 -40.44
C LYS A 26 12.85 -20.52 -40.86
N ASP A 27 13.15 -19.88 -41.98
CA ASP A 27 14.52 -19.79 -42.51
C ASP A 27 15.43 -19.02 -41.57
N ALA A 28 14.93 -17.93 -40.99
CA ALA A 28 15.73 -17.12 -40.11
C ALA A 28 15.89 -17.78 -38.71
N ALA A 29 14.95 -18.64 -38.27
CA ALA A 29 15.14 -19.51 -37.10
C ALA A 29 16.21 -20.60 -37.34
N GLU A 30 16.24 -21.21 -38.53
CA GLU A 30 17.31 -22.16 -38.92
C GLU A 30 18.69 -21.48 -38.93
N HIS A 31 18.76 -20.25 -39.43
CA HIS A 31 19.98 -19.46 -39.40
C HIS A 31 20.41 -19.09 -37.96
N ALA A 32 19.47 -18.72 -37.09
CA ALA A 32 19.76 -18.47 -35.68
C ALA A 32 20.26 -19.71 -34.93
N ILE A 33 19.78 -20.92 -35.27
CA ILE A 33 20.31 -22.18 -34.71
C ILE A 33 21.79 -22.36 -35.06
N LEU A 34 22.17 -22.11 -36.32
CA LEU A 34 23.57 -22.22 -36.74
C LEU A 34 24.46 -21.22 -36.00
N LYS A 35 23.99 -19.97 -35.85
CA LYS A 35 24.69 -18.96 -35.05
C LYS A 35 24.79 -19.37 -33.59
N LEU A 36 23.71 -19.83 -32.98
CA LEU A 36 23.67 -20.23 -31.57
C LEU A 36 24.72 -21.30 -31.23
N ARG A 37 24.99 -22.24 -32.14
CA ARG A 37 26.01 -23.28 -31.96
C ARG A 37 27.45 -22.74 -31.92
N SER A 38 27.69 -21.55 -32.46
CA SER A 38 28.99 -20.88 -32.40
C SER A 38 29.18 -20.05 -31.12
N LEU A 39 28.13 -19.84 -30.34
CA LEU A 39 28.15 -19.04 -29.11
C LEU A 39 28.26 -19.94 -27.88
N SER A 40 28.98 -19.48 -26.87
CA SER A 40 29.26 -20.25 -25.65
C SER A 40 28.64 -19.65 -24.39
N SER A 41 28.29 -18.36 -24.41
CA SER A 41 27.81 -17.63 -23.23
C SER A 41 26.57 -16.75 -23.51
N PRO A 42 25.72 -16.48 -22.49
CA PRO A 42 24.60 -15.54 -22.60
C PRO A 42 25.04 -14.12 -22.99
N SER A 43 26.23 -13.69 -22.55
CA SER A 43 26.77 -12.37 -22.89
C SER A 43 27.11 -12.24 -24.38
N GLU A 44 27.59 -13.30 -25.03
CA GLU A 44 27.78 -13.34 -26.48
C GLU A 44 26.45 -13.27 -27.24
N ILE A 45 25.38 -13.87 -26.70
CA ILE A 45 24.02 -13.73 -27.26
C ILE A 45 23.55 -12.28 -27.16
N ALA A 46 23.78 -11.61 -26.03
CA ALA A 46 23.39 -10.21 -25.85
C ALA A 46 24.07 -9.27 -26.84
N GLN A 47 25.30 -9.59 -27.29
CA GLN A 47 26.02 -8.85 -28.33
C GLN A 47 25.52 -9.16 -29.75
N ASN A 48 24.84 -10.30 -29.93
CA ASN A 48 24.35 -10.74 -31.23
C ASN A 48 22.84 -10.49 -31.35
N GLU A 49 22.50 -9.30 -31.84
CA GLU A 49 21.11 -8.87 -31.99
C GLU A 49 20.27 -9.75 -32.93
N ASP A 50 20.89 -10.58 -33.78
CA ASP A 50 20.15 -11.44 -34.71
C ASP A 50 19.32 -12.50 -34.00
N ILE A 51 19.81 -13.03 -32.87
CA ILE A 51 19.07 -14.04 -32.08
C ILE A 51 17.81 -13.39 -31.49
N LEU A 52 17.93 -12.17 -30.98
CA LEU A 52 16.78 -11.45 -30.44
C LEU A 52 15.78 -11.07 -31.55
N ARG A 53 16.28 -10.48 -32.64
CA ARG A 53 15.46 -10.10 -33.81
C ARG A 53 14.62 -11.25 -34.33
N MET A 54 15.14 -12.47 -34.26
CA MET A 54 14.37 -13.64 -34.66
C MET A 54 13.10 -13.86 -33.85
N PHE A 55 13.19 -13.74 -32.52
CA PHE A 55 12.02 -13.88 -31.66
C PHE A 55 11.06 -12.71 -31.82
N LEU A 56 11.58 -11.49 -32.03
CA LEU A 56 10.75 -10.32 -32.30
C LEU A 56 10.01 -10.46 -33.64
N MET A 57 10.69 -10.91 -34.69
CA MET A 57 10.05 -11.18 -35.99
C MET A 57 8.98 -12.27 -35.90
N ALA A 58 9.18 -13.29 -35.06
CA ALA A 58 8.13 -14.29 -34.80
C ALA A 58 6.92 -13.71 -34.07
N CYS A 59 7.15 -12.78 -33.14
CA CYS A 59 6.09 -12.06 -32.43
C CYS A 59 5.33 -11.11 -33.38
N ASP A 60 6.01 -10.46 -34.32
CA ASP A 60 5.42 -9.50 -35.27
C ASP A 60 4.39 -10.13 -36.23
N VAL A 61 4.44 -11.45 -36.41
CA VAL A 61 3.43 -12.20 -37.17
C VAL A 61 2.04 -12.14 -36.51
N LYS A 62 1.98 -11.87 -35.19
CA LYS A 62 0.73 -11.80 -34.39
C LYS A 62 -0.14 -13.06 -34.50
N SER A 63 0.50 -14.21 -34.73
CA SER A 63 -0.15 -15.52 -34.62
C SER A 63 -0.03 -16.01 -33.18
N VAL A 64 -1.15 -16.39 -32.55
CA VAL A 64 -1.18 -16.82 -31.13
C VAL A 64 -0.07 -17.80 -30.79
N LYS A 65 0.11 -18.87 -31.57
CA LYS A 65 1.13 -19.89 -31.30
C LYS A 65 2.56 -19.37 -31.41
N LEU A 66 2.86 -18.58 -32.45
CA LEU A 66 4.19 -18.00 -32.64
C LEU A 66 4.49 -16.92 -31.60
N SER A 67 3.51 -16.10 -31.24
CA SER A 67 3.59 -15.12 -30.17
C SER A 67 3.86 -15.80 -28.82
N VAL A 68 3.15 -16.88 -28.48
CA VAL A 68 3.40 -17.61 -27.22
C VAL A 68 4.81 -18.21 -27.19
N LEU A 69 5.28 -18.82 -28.27
CA LEU A 69 6.65 -19.36 -28.37
C LEU A 69 7.69 -18.24 -28.30
N GLY A 70 7.52 -17.18 -29.08
CA GLY A 70 8.42 -16.02 -29.14
C GLY A 70 8.54 -15.33 -27.80
N LEU A 71 7.41 -15.01 -27.15
CA LEU A 71 7.40 -14.41 -25.81
C LEU A 71 8.03 -15.33 -24.77
N SER A 72 7.78 -16.64 -24.81
CA SER A 72 8.40 -17.59 -23.87
C SER A 72 9.92 -17.66 -24.02
N CYS A 73 10.44 -17.49 -25.24
CA CYS A 73 11.88 -17.40 -25.49
C CYS A 73 12.45 -16.08 -25.01
N LEU A 74 11.77 -14.95 -25.28
CA LEU A 74 12.14 -13.64 -24.78
C LEU A 74 12.26 -13.64 -23.25
N GLN A 75 11.30 -14.25 -22.55
CA GLN A 75 11.33 -14.41 -21.09
C GLN A 75 12.61 -15.11 -20.61
N LYS A 76 13.02 -16.19 -21.29
CA LYS A 76 14.26 -16.93 -20.96
C LYS A 76 15.50 -16.11 -21.26
N LEU A 77 15.55 -15.42 -22.40
CA LEU A 77 16.67 -14.55 -22.75
C LEU A 77 16.86 -13.45 -21.69
N ILE A 78 15.78 -12.79 -21.29
CA ILE A 78 15.80 -11.72 -20.28
C ILE A 78 16.22 -12.27 -18.91
N SER A 79 15.67 -13.42 -18.50
CA SER A 79 15.99 -14.04 -17.19
C SER A 79 17.46 -14.50 -17.07
N HIS A 80 18.13 -14.73 -18.20
CA HIS A 80 19.54 -15.13 -18.26
C HIS A 80 20.49 -13.99 -18.65
N ASP A 81 20.04 -12.74 -18.59
CA ASP A 81 20.81 -11.54 -18.96
C ASP A 81 21.38 -11.62 -20.40
N ALA A 82 20.67 -12.29 -21.30
CA ALA A 82 21.08 -12.53 -22.70
C ALA A 82 20.53 -11.47 -23.67
N VAL A 83 20.12 -10.30 -23.17
CA VAL A 83 19.52 -9.20 -23.93
C VAL A 83 20.22 -7.89 -23.60
N SER A 84 20.58 -7.12 -24.63
CA SER A 84 21.14 -5.78 -24.47
C SER A 84 20.08 -4.76 -24.03
N SER A 85 20.45 -3.82 -23.17
CA SER A 85 19.57 -2.71 -22.74
C SER A 85 19.09 -1.82 -23.88
N SER A 86 19.82 -1.78 -25.01
CA SER A 86 19.41 -1.07 -26.23
C SER A 86 18.11 -1.60 -26.83
N SER A 87 17.83 -2.90 -26.65
CA SER A 87 16.69 -3.58 -27.25
C SER A 87 15.41 -3.50 -26.42
N LEU A 88 15.46 -2.95 -25.20
CA LEU A 88 14.30 -2.85 -24.31
C LEU A 88 13.14 -2.09 -24.98
N LYS A 89 13.41 -1.00 -25.68
CA LYS A 89 12.38 -0.22 -26.37
C LYS A 89 11.63 -1.05 -27.42
N GLU A 90 12.37 -1.86 -28.18
CA GLU A 90 11.79 -2.74 -29.21
C GLU A 90 10.92 -3.83 -28.56
N ILE A 91 11.42 -4.48 -27.50
CA ILE A 91 10.67 -5.48 -26.73
C ILE A 91 9.38 -4.87 -26.16
N LEU A 92 9.44 -3.68 -25.56
CA LEU A 92 8.26 -3.01 -25.01
C LEU A 92 7.25 -2.62 -26.10
N CYS A 93 7.69 -2.28 -27.31
CA CYS A 93 6.79 -2.06 -28.45
C CYS A 93 6.08 -3.36 -28.84
N THR A 94 6.81 -4.48 -28.97
CA THR A 94 6.22 -5.79 -29.24
C THR A 94 5.22 -6.19 -28.15
N LEU A 95 5.56 -6.01 -26.87
CA LEU A 95 4.66 -6.33 -25.74
C LEU A 95 3.40 -5.47 -25.75
N LYS A 96 3.50 -4.20 -26.13
CA LYS A 96 2.34 -3.32 -26.28
C LYS A 96 1.39 -3.84 -27.34
N ASP A 97 1.90 -4.25 -28.50
CA ASP A 97 1.08 -4.83 -29.56
C ASP A 97 0.42 -6.15 -29.13
N HIS A 98 1.14 -6.97 -28.35
CA HIS A 98 0.62 -8.26 -27.86
C HIS A 98 -0.42 -8.09 -26.76
N ALA A 99 -0.37 -7.00 -25.99
CA ALA A 99 -1.42 -6.65 -25.04
C ALA A 99 -2.75 -6.32 -25.71
N GLU A 100 -2.74 -5.89 -26.97
CA GLU A 100 -3.96 -5.57 -27.74
C GLU A 100 -4.59 -6.80 -28.39
N MET A 101 -3.90 -7.95 -28.39
CA MET A 101 -4.46 -9.22 -28.85
C MET A 101 -5.56 -9.69 -27.89
N THR A 102 -6.58 -10.36 -28.43
CA THR A 102 -7.73 -10.88 -27.65
C THR A 102 -7.44 -12.20 -26.95
N ASP A 103 -6.35 -12.87 -27.33
CA ASP A 103 -6.02 -14.19 -26.79
C ASP A 103 -5.43 -14.08 -25.38
N GLU A 104 -6.09 -14.71 -24.41
CA GLU A 104 -5.67 -14.65 -23.00
C GLU A 104 -4.27 -15.22 -22.79
N THR A 105 -3.87 -16.27 -23.52
CA THR A 105 -2.56 -16.90 -23.30
C THR A 105 -1.43 -15.95 -23.69
N VAL A 106 -1.63 -15.19 -24.77
CA VAL A 106 -0.70 -14.13 -25.19
C VAL A 106 -0.69 -13.00 -24.17
N GLN A 107 -1.84 -12.54 -23.69
CA GLN A 107 -1.91 -11.47 -22.68
C GLN A 107 -1.22 -11.85 -21.36
N HIS A 108 -1.42 -13.09 -20.87
CA HIS A 108 -0.70 -13.59 -19.69
C HIS A 108 0.81 -13.67 -19.94
N LYS A 109 1.24 -14.11 -21.14
CA LYS A 109 2.65 -14.10 -21.50
C LYS A 109 3.23 -12.69 -21.53
N THR A 110 2.48 -11.72 -22.03
CA THR A 110 2.87 -10.30 -22.00
C THR A 110 3.10 -9.81 -20.58
N LEU A 111 2.16 -10.06 -19.66
CA LEU A 111 2.27 -9.67 -18.25
C LEU A 111 3.46 -10.35 -17.55
N GLN A 112 3.66 -11.65 -17.78
CA GLN A 112 4.81 -12.39 -17.27
C GLN A 112 6.14 -11.79 -17.77
N THR A 113 6.22 -11.43 -19.05
CA THR A 113 7.43 -10.82 -19.62
C THR A 113 7.69 -9.45 -18.99
N ILE A 114 6.66 -8.62 -18.79
CA ILE A 114 6.82 -7.32 -18.11
C ILE A 114 7.38 -7.53 -16.69
N LEU A 115 6.84 -8.47 -15.94
CA LEU A 115 7.34 -8.75 -14.59
C LEU A 115 8.81 -9.19 -14.59
N ILE A 116 9.18 -10.09 -15.51
CA ILE A 116 10.57 -10.54 -15.66
C ILE A 116 11.49 -9.38 -16.02
N ILE A 117 11.04 -8.43 -16.86
CA ILE A 117 11.81 -7.22 -17.17
C ILE A 117 12.12 -6.44 -15.88
N PHE A 118 11.12 -6.18 -15.03
CA PHE A 118 11.32 -5.48 -13.75
C PHE A 118 12.22 -6.23 -12.76
N GLN A 119 12.27 -7.56 -12.82
CA GLN A 119 13.09 -8.40 -11.93
C GLN A 119 14.52 -8.64 -12.44
N SER A 120 14.82 -8.27 -13.69
CA SER A 120 16.09 -8.53 -14.37
C SER A 120 16.96 -7.28 -14.49
N LYS A 121 18.17 -7.42 -15.04
CA LYS A 121 19.02 -6.28 -15.41
C LYS A 121 18.45 -5.41 -16.54
N LEU A 122 17.41 -5.88 -17.22
CA LEU A 122 16.68 -5.10 -18.22
C LEU A 122 15.64 -4.16 -17.60
N HIS A 123 15.66 -3.97 -16.27
CA HIS A 123 14.81 -3.03 -15.57
C HIS A 123 14.82 -1.64 -16.26
N PRO A 124 13.65 -1.03 -16.52
CA PRO A 124 13.60 0.25 -17.21
C PRO A 124 14.28 1.38 -16.43
N GLU A 125 15.27 2.05 -17.02
CA GLU A 125 15.94 3.21 -16.39
C GLU A 125 15.49 4.56 -16.95
N SER A 126 14.82 4.57 -18.11
CA SER A 126 14.30 5.79 -18.72
C SER A 126 12.83 6.02 -18.37
N GLU A 127 12.44 7.28 -18.28
CA GLU A 127 11.05 7.69 -18.01
C GLU A 127 10.08 7.08 -19.04
N ASP A 128 10.42 7.11 -20.32
CA ASP A 128 9.56 6.57 -21.39
C ASP A 128 9.39 5.05 -21.30
N ASN A 129 10.48 4.30 -21.07
CA ASN A 129 10.41 2.84 -21.01
C ASN A 129 9.65 2.37 -19.77
N MET A 130 9.85 3.03 -18.63
CA MET A 130 9.13 2.70 -17.40
C MET A 130 7.64 2.99 -17.52
N ALA A 131 7.28 4.18 -18.02
CA ALA A 131 5.89 4.54 -18.29
C ALA A 131 5.22 3.58 -19.28
N GLN A 132 5.93 3.18 -20.34
CA GLN A 132 5.41 2.21 -21.31
C GLN A 132 5.18 0.84 -20.68
N ALA A 133 6.13 0.31 -19.89
CA ALA A 133 5.98 -1.00 -19.24
C ALA A 133 4.80 -1.03 -18.26
N LEU A 134 4.70 -0.01 -17.39
CA LEU A 134 3.58 0.13 -16.44
C LEU A 134 2.25 0.37 -17.16
N GLY A 135 2.26 1.18 -18.23
CA GLY A 135 1.09 1.49 -19.04
C GLY A 135 0.50 0.27 -19.76
N ILE A 136 1.32 -0.73 -20.11
CA ILE A 136 0.81 -1.99 -20.67
C ILE A 136 -0.01 -2.76 -19.62
N CYS A 137 0.48 -2.85 -18.38
CA CYS A 137 -0.26 -3.48 -17.28
C CYS A 137 -1.59 -2.75 -17.02
N LEU A 138 -1.58 -1.42 -16.92
CA LEU A 138 -2.80 -0.64 -16.70
C LEU A 138 -3.79 -0.75 -17.86
N ARG A 139 -3.29 -0.83 -19.10
CA ARG A 139 -4.15 -1.06 -20.28
C ARG A 139 -4.87 -2.40 -20.20
N LEU A 140 -4.16 -3.47 -19.84
CA LEU A 140 -4.77 -4.80 -19.71
C LEU A 140 -5.75 -4.86 -18.54
N LEU A 141 -5.47 -4.15 -17.44
CA LEU A 141 -6.34 -4.02 -16.28
C LEU A 141 -7.68 -3.34 -16.61
N GLU A 142 -7.64 -2.24 -17.36
CA GLU A 142 -8.83 -1.43 -17.66
C GLU A 142 -9.57 -1.90 -18.93
N SER A 143 -8.91 -2.65 -19.80
CA SER A 143 -9.52 -3.12 -21.05
C SER A 143 -10.74 -4.00 -20.79
N SER A 144 -11.88 -3.57 -21.33
CA SER A 144 -13.13 -4.36 -21.32
C SER A 144 -13.06 -5.62 -22.18
N ARG A 145 -12.05 -5.73 -23.05
CA ARG A 145 -11.82 -6.92 -23.88
C ARG A 145 -11.04 -8.02 -23.17
N SER A 146 -10.40 -7.68 -22.05
CA SER A 146 -9.62 -8.63 -21.25
C SER A 146 -10.56 -9.34 -20.27
N SER A 147 -10.37 -10.64 -20.08
CA SER A 147 -11.13 -11.38 -19.08
C SER A 147 -10.71 -11.00 -17.66
N ASP A 148 -11.57 -11.33 -16.68
CA ASP A 148 -11.30 -11.05 -15.27
C ASP A 148 -9.99 -11.68 -14.78
N ASN A 149 -9.61 -12.85 -15.32
CA ASN A 149 -8.34 -13.50 -15.00
C ASN A 149 -7.14 -12.66 -15.45
N VAL A 150 -7.20 -12.12 -16.66
CA VAL A 150 -6.16 -11.25 -17.20
C VAL A 150 -6.12 -9.93 -16.43
N ARG A 151 -7.27 -9.32 -16.15
CA ARG A 151 -7.38 -8.08 -15.36
C ARG A 151 -6.79 -8.26 -13.95
N ASN A 152 -7.13 -9.35 -13.27
CA ASN A 152 -6.58 -9.68 -11.94
C ASN A 152 -5.07 -9.91 -11.99
N THR A 153 -4.58 -10.61 -13.02
CA THR A 153 -3.14 -10.83 -13.22
C THR A 153 -2.41 -9.52 -13.53
N ALA A 154 -3.02 -8.62 -14.31
CA ALA A 154 -2.48 -7.30 -14.61
C ALA A 154 -2.39 -6.44 -13.35
N ALA A 155 -3.43 -6.46 -12.50
CA ALA A 155 -3.44 -5.80 -11.20
C ALA A 155 -2.29 -6.31 -10.29
N ALA A 156 -2.09 -7.63 -10.21
CA ALA A 156 -1.02 -8.23 -9.42
C ALA A 156 0.38 -7.87 -9.98
N THR A 157 0.54 -7.95 -11.30
CA THR A 157 1.78 -7.60 -12.00
C THR A 157 2.15 -6.14 -11.76
N PHE A 158 1.17 -5.22 -11.85
CA PHE A 158 1.39 -3.80 -11.59
C PHE A 158 1.81 -3.55 -10.14
N ARG A 159 1.13 -4.15 -9.15
CA ARG A 159 1.53 -4.04 -7.74
C ARG A 159 2.97 -4.50 -7.50
N GLN A 160 3.35 -5.63 -8.10
CA GLN A 160 4.70 -6.15 -7.97
C GLN A 160 5.75 -5.27 -8.65
N ALA A 161 5.43 -4.71 -9.83
CA ALA A 161 6.30 -3.74 -10.48
C ALA A 161 6.49 -2.47 -9.63
N VAL A 162 5.41 -1.96 -9.01
CA VAL A 162 5.49 -0.83 -8.07
C VAL A 162 6.42 -1.16 -6.89
N ALA A 163 6.25 -2.33 -6.27
CA ALA A 163 7.13 -2.75 -5.17
C ALA A 163 8.61 -2.79 -5.60
N LEU A 164 8.92 -3.40 -6.74
CA LEU A 164 10.29 -3.45 -7.28
C LEU A 164 10.86 -2.05 -7.57
N ILE A 165 10.06 -1.12 -8.06
CA ILE A 165 10.49 0.27 -8.28
C ILE A 165 10.86 0.92 -6.96
N PHE A 166 10.02 0.79 -5.93
CA PHE A 166 10.29 1.41 -4.62
C PHE A 166 11.42 0.71 -3.85
N ASP A 167 11.59 -0.60 -3.98
CA ASP A 167 12.77 -1.33 -3.49
C ASP A 167 14.07 -0.80 -4.13
N ASN A 168 14.02 -0.50 -5.43
CA ASN A 168 15.12 0.11 -6.16
C ASN A 168 15.36 1.56 -5.72
N VAL A 169 14.32 2.33 -5.37
CA VAL A 169 14.48 3.69 -4.79
C VAL A 169 15.19 3.60 -3.45
N VAL A 170 14.76 2.73 -2.54
CA VAL A 170 15.42 2.52 -1.24
C VAL A 170 16.89 2.18 -1.43
N SER A 171 17.19 1.26 -2.35
CA SER A 171 18.56 0.83 -2.65
C SER A 171 19.40 1.94 -3.27
N ALA A 172 18.85 2.70 -4.23
CA ALA A 172 19.57 3.75 -4.96
C ALA A 172 19.85 4.98 -4.08
N GLU A 173 18.94 5.30 -3.15
CA GLU A 173 19.07 6.42 -2.21
C GLU A 173 19.78 6.01 -0.90
N SER A 174 20.30 4.78 -0.82
CA SER A 174 21.03 4.24 0.36
C SER A 174 20.24 4.29 1.67
N LEU A 175 18.91 4.10 1.58
CA LEU A 175 18.00 4.14 2.73
C LEU A 175 17.96 2.80 3.46
N PRO A 176 17.60 2.77 4.76
CA PRO A 176 17.48 1.51 5.51
C PRO A 176 16.40 0.62 4.88
N ALA A 177 16.81 -0.55 4.41
CA ALA A 177 15.91 -1.51 3.79
C ALA A 177 15.02 -2.18 4.84
N ILE A 178 13.70 -2.01 4.70
CA ILE A 178 12.72 -2.81 5.42
C ILE A 178 12.66 -4.16 4.71
N LYS A 179 13.31 -5.20 5.27
CA LYS A 179 13.25 -6.56 4.70
C LYS A 179 11.84 -7.13 4.85
N ILE A 180 11.06 -7.07 3.78
CA ILE A 180 9.81 -7.81 3.62
C ILE A 180 10.17 -9.16 2.98
N SER A 181 9.78 -10.26 3.62
CA SER A 181 9.89 -11.60 3.03
C SER A 181 8.82 -11.76 1.93
N PRO A 182 9.13 -12.34 0.76
CA PRO A 182 8.23 -12.37 -0.39
C PRO A 182 7.07 -13.39 -0.27
N SER A 183 6.71 -13.83 0.95
CA SER A 183 5.73 -14.89 1.19
C SER A 183 4.57 -14.54 2.13
N SER A 184 4.50 -13.33 2.71
CA SER A 184 3.34 -12.94 3.53
C SER A 184 2.24 -12.29 2.68
N GLN A 185 1.50 -13.14 1.97
CA GLN A 185 0.08 -13.05 1.60
C GLN A 185 -0.52 -11.63 1.57
N ILE A 186 -0.79 -11.05 0.39
CA ILE A 186 -2.10 -11.10 -0.28
C ILE A 186 -3.16 -11.90 0.51
N SER A 187 -3.59 -11.35 1.64
CA SER A 187 -4.82 -11.76 2.32
C SER A 187 -5.84 -10.65 2.12
N ARG A 188 -6.89 -10.96 1.34
CA ARG A 188 -8.16 -10.25 1.41
C ARG A 188 -8.62 -10.31 2.86
N THR A 189 -8.98 -9.16 3.42
CA THR A 189 -9.38 -8.92 4.83
C THR A 189 -8.28 -9.12 5.86
N SER A 190 -7.42 -8.11 6.07
CA SER A 190 -6.59 -8.04 7.28
C SER A 190 -7.39 -7.41 8.42
N PHE A 191 -7.54 -8.16 9.51
CA PHE A 191 -7.96 -7.64 10.80
C PHE A 191 -6.80 -6.87 11.44
N VAL A 192 -7.14 -5.95 12.35
CA VAL A 192 -6.27 -5.00 13.07
C VAL A 192 -5.00 -5.60 13.71
N THR A 193 -4.91 -6.91 13.87
CA THR A 193 -3.80 -7.58 14.57
C THR A 193 -2.49 -7.66 13.78
N ASP A 194 -2.51 -7.75 12.44
CA ASP A 194 -1.27 -7.83 11.63
C ASP A 194 -0.57 -6.47 11.49
N ASP A 195 -1.34 -5.37 11.60
CA ASP A 195 -0.83 -3.99 11.58
C ASP A 195 0.00 -3.63 12.82
N VAL A 196 -0.32 -4.25 13.97
CA VAL A 196 0.35 -3.97 15.25
C VAL A 196 1.83 -4.39 15.18
N SER A 197 2.14 -5.53 14.57
CA SER A 197 3.52 -6.01 14.46
C SER A 197 4.39 -5.12 13.57
N ARG A 198 3.85 -4.58 12.47
CA ARG A 198 4.57 -3.64 11.59
C ARG A 198 4.79 -2.28 12.25
N SER A 199 3.77 -1.75 12.93
CA SER A 199 3.87 -0.45 13.60
C SER A 199 4.96 -0.46 14.70
N ILE A 200 5.05 -1.55 15.47
CA ILE A 200 6.06 -1.72 16.52
C ILE A 200 7.49 -1.68 15.95
N THR A 201 7.79 -2.43 14.89
CA THR A 201 9.15 -2.44 14.30
C THR A 201 9.51 -1.08 13.68
N HIS A 202 8.54 -0.43 13.03
CA HIS A 202 8.73 0.83 12.33
C HIS A 202 9.07 1.98 13.29
N SER A 203 8.32 2.08 14.37
CA SER A 203 8.51 3.14 15.36
C SER A 203 9.81 2.94 16.17
N MET A 204 10.31 1.70 16.35
CA MET A 204 11.60 1.43 17.03
C MET A 204 12.78 1.98 16.22
N SER A 205 12.69 1.89 14.89
CA SER A 205 13.67 2.47 13.96
C SER A 205 13.62 4.00 13.97
N LEU A 206 12.42 4.59 13.86
CA LEU A 206 12.25 6.04 13.76
C LEU A 206 12.65 6.80 15.03
N GLU A 207 12.34 6.27 16.22
CA GLU A 207 12.76 6.91 17.49
C GLU A 207 14.29 6.89 17.63
N SER A 208 14.97 5.83 17.17
CA SER A 208 16.44 5.74 17.20
C SER A 208 17.10 6.70 16.21
N GLU A 209 16.52 6.92 15.03
CA GLU A 209 17.02 7.90 14.05
C GLU A 209 16.73 9.35 14.46
N PHE A 210 15.65 9.62 15.19
CA PHE A 210 15.34 10.97 15.68
C PHE A 210 16.35 11.45 16.73
N VAL A 211 16.90 10.54 17.53
CA VAL A 211 17.99 10.83 18.49
C VAL A 211 19.33 11.05 17.76
N SER A 212 19.50 10.45 16.57
CA SER A 212 20.65 10.67 15.70
C SER A 212 20.30 11.63 14.57
N GLY A 213 20.06 12.90 14.94
CA GLY A 213 19.94 14.10 14.08
C GLY A 213 19.65 13.88 12.60
N ARG A 214 18.45 14.30 12.15
CA ARG A 214 17.97 14.39 10.76
C ARG A 214 19.08 14.71 9.75
N ALA A 215 19.81 13.69 9.28
CA ALA A 215 20.62 13.77 8.09
C ALA A 215 19.66 13.62 6.91
N ALA A 216 18.80 14.63 6.71
CA ALA A 216 18.09 14.76 5.45
C ALA A 216 19.17 14.72 4.36
N VAL A 217 19.12 13.73 3.47
CA VAL A 217 20.00 13.70 2.32
C VAL A 217 19.58 14.90 1.48
N GLN A 218 20.27 16.02 1.69
CA GLN A 218 20.11 17.29 0.98
C GLN A 218 20.74 17.17 -0.41
N GLY A 219 20.53 16.02 -1.05
CA GLY A 219 21.04 15.63 -2.35
C GLY A 219 19.91 15.63 -3.38
N THR A 220 20.24 16.04 -4.60
CA THR A 220 19.37 15.85 -5.75
C THR A 220 19.04 14.35 -5.87
N LEU A 221 17.74 14.01 -5.93
CA LEU A 221 17.28 12.62 -6.15
C LEU A 221 18.04 11.95 -7.30
N THR A 222 18.37 10.67 -7.10
CA THR A 222 18.91 9.82 -8.17
C THR A 222 17.90 9.70 -9.32
N LYS A 223 18.34 9.19 -10.48
CA LYS A 223 17.41 8.92 -11.61
C LYS A 223 16.28 7.98 -11.17
N THR A 224 16.61 6.93 -10.42
CA THR A 224 15.64 5.99 -9.84
C THR A 224 14.71 6.67 -8.85
N GLY A 225 15.25 7.50 -7.96
CA GLY A 225 14.47 8.31 -7.02
C GLY A 225 13.46 9.23 -7.69
N LYS A 226 13.83 9.84 -8.83
CA LYS A 226 12.92 10.67 -9.65
C LYS A 226 11.80 9.85 -10.30
N LEU A 227 12.12 8.66 -10.81
CA LEU A 227 11.12 7.77 -11.41
C LEU A 227 10.08 7.30 -10.39
N GLY A 228 10.52 6.91 -9.19
CA GLY A 228 9.61 6.58 -8.09
C GLY A 228 8.71 7.75 -7.68
N LEU A 229 9.25 8.98 -7.71
CA LEU A 229 8.49 10.18 -7.35
C LEU A 229 7.39 10.46 -8.39
N ARG A 230 7.72 10.37 -9.69
CA ARG A 230 6.74 10.50 -10.78
C ARG A 230 5.62 9.48 -10.67
N LEU A 231 5.97 8.23 -10.35
CA LEU A 231 4.99 7.17 -10.12
C LEU A 231 4.08 7.50 -8.92
N LEU A 232 4.64 7.99 -7.82
CA LEU A 232 3.86 8.40 -6.65
C LEU A 232 2.89 9.55 -6.98
N GLU A 233 3.34 10.56 -7.71
CA GLU A 233 2.52 11.70 -8.15
C GLU A 233 1.34 11.24 -9.02
N ASP A 234 1.60 10.43 -10.05
CA ASP A 234 0.56 9.90 -10.93
C ASP A 234 -0.41 8.96 -10.19
N LEU A 235 0.07 8.09 -9.28
CA LEU A 235 -0.79 7.25 -8.44
C LEU A 235 -1.68 8.09 -7.51
N THR A 236 -1.14 9.17 -6.95
CA THR A 236 -1.90 10.11 -6.11
C THR A 236 -2.97 10.82 -6.93
N ALA A 237 -2.65 11.25 -8.15
CA ALA A 237 -3.61 11.86 -9.07
C ALA A 237 -4.73 10.87 -9.46
N LEU A 238 -4.40 9.62 -9.77
CA LEU A 238 -5.40 8.58 -10.07
C LEU A 238 -6.30 8.29 -8.87
N ALA A 239 -5.75 8.18 -7.66
CA ALA A 239 -6.54 7.97 -6.44
C ALA A 239 -7.49 9.15 -6.14
N ALA A 240 -7.12 10.37 -6.55
CA ALA A 240 -7.96 11.56 -6.52
C ALA A 240 -9.07 11.58 -7.58
N GLY A 241 -9.08 10.62 -8.52
CA GLY A 241 -10.00 10.60 -9.67
C GLY A 241 -9.56 11.50 -10.83
N GLY A 242 -8.30 11.95 -10.83
CA GLY A 242 -7.66 12.65 -11.94
C GLY A 242 -7.01 11.71 -12.95
N SER A 243 -6.14 12.25 -13.80
CA SER A 243 -5.40 11.51 -14.82
C SER A 243 -3.90 11.44 -14.51
N ALA A 244 -3.27 10.35 -14.96
CA ALA A 244 -1.84 10.12 -14.82
C ALA A 244 -1.10 10.62 -16.06
N THR A 245 -0.35 11.71 -15.90
CA THR A 245 0.29 12.42 -17.03
C THR A 245 1.49 11.66 -17.57
N TRP A 246 2.29 11.06 -16.70
CA TRP A 246 3.50 10.34 -17.06
C TRP A 246 3.18 8.93 -17.56
N LEU A 247 2.29 8.20 -16.89
CA LEU A 247 1.80 6.88 -17.30
C LEU A 247 0.89 6.94 -18.55
N ARG A 248 0.41 8.15 -18.92
CA ARG A 248 -0.48 8.39 -20.07
C ARG A 248 -1.80 7.61 -19.98
N VAL A 249 -2.34 7.50 -18.76
CA VAL A 249 -3.61 6.82 -18.47
C VAL A 249 -4.63 7.85 -17.99
N MET A 250 -5.82 7.83 -18.61
CA MET A 250 -6.86 8.82 -18.32
C MET A 250 -7.65 8.52 -17.05
N ALA A 251 -7.92 7.24 -16.76
CA ALA A 251 -8.63 6.82 -15.58
C ALA A 251 -8.29 5.36 -15.23
N VAL A 252 -8.27 5.07 -13.93
CA VAL A 252 -8.17 3.74 -13.31
C VAL A 252 -9.12 3.76 -12.12
N GLN A 253 -9.66 2.61 -11.70
CA GLN A 253 -10.49 2.52 -10.50
C GLN A 253 -9.79 3.18 -9.29
N ARG A 254 -10.47 4.12 -8.63
CA ARG A 254 -9.85 4.90 -7.52
C ARG A 254 -9.44 4.03 -6.36
N THR A 255 -10.23 2.98 -6.10
CA THR A 255 -9.95 1.96 -5.09
C THR A 255 -8.62 1.26 -5.36
N PHE A 256 -8.32 0.90 -6.60
CA PHE A 256 -7.07 0.26 -6.98
C PHE A 256 -5.87 1.20 -6.81
N ALA A 257 -5.96 2.45 -7.27
CA ALA A 257 -4.88 3.42 -7.10
C ALA A 257 -4.60 3.74 -5.62
N LEU A 258 -5.65 3.92 -4.81
CA LEU A 258 -5.52 4.17 -3.39
C LEU A 258 -4.96 2.96 -2.63
N ASP A 259 -5.23 1.73 -3.09
CA ASP A 259 -4.73 0.49 -2.48
C ASP A 259 -3.21 0.40 -2.64
N ILE A 260 -2.72 0.79 -3.81
CA ILE A 260 -1.28 0.87 -4.10
C ILE A 260 -0.64 2.02 -3.32
N LEU A 261 -1.29 3.18 -3.28
CA LEU A 261 -0.79 4.33 -2.52
C LEU A 261 -0.67 3.98 -1.03
N GLU A 262 -1.67 3.32 -0.46
CA GLU A 262 -1.60 2.81 0.92
C GLU A 262 -0.44 1.84 1.10
N PHE A 263 -0.29 0.86 0.20
CA PHE A 263 0.83 -0.09 0.23
C PHE A 263 2.18 0.65 0.24
N ILE A 264 2.34 1.68 -0.60
CA ILE A 264 3.58 2.45 -0.64
C ILE A 264 3.83 3.14 0.71
N LEU A 265 2.80 3.82 1.24
CA LEU A 265 2.88 4.59 2.48
C LEU A 265 3.19 3.72 3.70
N SER A 266 2.68 2.49 3.74
CA SER A 266 2.86 1.58 4.88
C SER A 266 4.15 0.76 4.82
N ASN A 267 4.75 0.55 3.63
CA ASN A 267 5.93 -0.31 3.46
C ASN A 267 7.23 0.45 3.15
N TYR A 268 7.15 1.69 2.64
CA TYR A 268 8.32 2.47 2.23
C TYR A 268 8.49 3.77 3.00
N THR A 269 8.08 3.79 4.27
CA THR A 269 8.15 4.95 5.14
C THR A 269 9.53 5.64 5.22
N PRO A 270 10.70 4.93 5.20
CA PRO A 270 12.00 5.60 5.15
C PRO A 270 12.16 6.58 3.98
N ILE A 271 11.53 6.29 2.83
CA ILE A 271 11.56 7.18 1.66
C ILE A 271 10.93 8.54 2.02
N PHE A 272 9.77 8.53 2.67
CA PHE A 272 9.04 9.73 3.05
C PHE A 272 9.65 10.47 4.23
N CYS A 273 10.34 9.77 5.14
CA CYS A 273 11.03 10.38 6.28
C CYS A 273 12.37 11.02 5.89
N SER A 274 13.08 10.44 4.91
CA SER A 274 14.41 10.87 4.53
C SER A 274 14.45 11.80 3.31
N LEU A 275 13.52 11.64 2.35
CA LEU A 275 13.54 12.38 1.08
C LEU A 275 12.49 13.49 1.04
N VAL A 276 12.95 14.75 1.00
CA VAL A 276 12.09 15.95 1.07
C VAL A 276 11.04 16.00 -0.05
N SER A 277 11.38 15.60 -1.27
CA SER A 277 10.41 15.62 -2.38
C SER A 277 9.25 14.65 -2.17
N TYR A 278 9.50 13.49 -1.56
CA TYR A 278 8.45 12.53 -1.22
C TYR A 278 7.62 13.01 -0.04
N GLU A 279 8.26 13.61 0.98
CA GLU A 279 7.58 14.28 2.10
C GLU A 279 6.61 15.35 1.60
N GLN A 280 7.01 16.16 0.60
CA GLN A 280 6.16 17.20 0.02
C GLN A 280 4.93 16.63 -0.70
N VAL A 281 5.07 15.54 -1.46
CA VAL A 281 3.93 14.87 -2.11
C VAL A 281 3.00 14.28 -1.05
N LEU A 282 3.55 13.63 -0.01
CA LEU A 282 2.77 13.12 1.11
C LEU A 282 1.96 14.25 1.80
N ARG A 283 2.62 15.37 2.11
CA ARG A 283 1.99 16.49 2.82
C ARG A 283 0.94 17.21 1.96
N HIS A 284 1.29 17.62 0.75
CA HIS A 284 0.47 18.53 -0.03
C HIS A 284 -0.53 17.83 -0.94
N GLN A 285 -0.26 16.60 -1.38
CA GLN A 285 -1.13 15.88 -2.31
C GLN A 285 -1.88 14.75 -1.59
N VAL A 286 -1.15 13.81 -0.97
CA VAL A 286 -1.77 12.62 -0.34
C VAL A 286 -2.65 13.01 0.85
N CYS A 287 -2.16 13.85 1.77
CA CYS A 287 -2.98 14.25 2.92
C CYS A 287 -4.20 15.07 2.47
N SER A 288 -4.04 15.95 1.47
CA SER A 288 -5.15 16.72 0.89
C SER A 288 -6.22 15.81 0.26
N LEU A 289 -5.80 14.81 -0.51
CA LEU A 289 -6.67 13.77 -1.09
C LEU A 289 -7.46 13.04 0.00
N LEU A 290 -6.76 12.51 1.02
CA LEU A 290 -7.38 11.76 2.09
C LEU A 290 -8.33 12.63 2.90
N MET A 291 -7.97 13.88 3.16
CA MET A 291 -8.80 14.80 3.91
C MET A 291 -10.09 15.14 3.16
N THR A 292 -9.98 15.39 1.86
CA THR A 292 -11.14 15.61 0.98
C THR A 292 -12.04 14.37 0.94
N SER A 293 -11.44 13.18 0.87
CA SER A 293 -12.15 11.90 0.84
C SER A 293 -12.79 11.52 2.19
N LEU A 294 -12.23 11.99 3.31
CA LEU A 294 -12.83 11.82 4.64
C LEU A 294 -14.03 12.75 4.85
N ARG A 295 -13.92 14.01 4.40
CA ARG A 295 -14.95 15.05 4.63
C ARG A 295 -16.17 14.93 3.72
N THR A 296 -16.03 14.31 2.56
CA THR A 296 -17.14 14.15 1.61
C THR A 296 -18.17 13.21 2.21
N ASN A 297 -19.23 13.75 2.84
CA ASN A 297 -20.25 12.97 3.51
C ASN A 297 -21.35 12.54 2.51
N VAL A 298 -21.46 11.22 2.30
CA VAL A 298 -22.68 10.42 2.06
C VAL A 298 -23.57 10.67 0.83
N GLU A 299 -23.52 11.80 0.11
CA GLU A 299 -24.54 12.06 -0.95
C GLU A 299 -24.14 11.82 -2.41
N VAL A 300 -22.92 11.38 -2.74
CA VAL A 300 -22.50 11.42 -4.16
C VAL A 300 -22.43 10.03 -4.78
N GLU A 301 -23.35 9.78 -5.72
CA GLU A 301 -23.31 8.71 -6.71
C GLU A 301 -21.86 8.48 -7.22
N GLY A 302 -21.40 7.22 -7.21
CA GLY A 302 -20.10 6.82 -7.74
C GLY A 302 -19.17 6.11 -6.74
N GLU A 303 -17.94 5.82 -7.17
CA GLU A 303 -16.96 4.99 -6.45
C GLU A 303 -16.59 5.51 -5.05
N ALA A 304 -16.73 6.82 -4.80
CA ALA A 304 -16.35 7.46 -3.53
C ALA A 304 -17.28 7.12 -2.35
N GLY A 305 -18.51 6.71 -2.64
CA GLY A 305 -19.49 6.29 -1.64
C GLY A 305 -19.34 4.84 -1.20
N GLU A 306 -18.56 4.03 -1.95
CA GLU A 306 -18.47 2.59 -1.71
C GLU A 306 -17.81 2.27 -0.35
N PRO A 307 -18.36 1.31 0.43
CA PRO A 307 -17.77 0.89 1.70
C PRO A 307 -16.32 0.45 1.59
N THR A 308 -15.94 -0.18 0.46
CA THR A 308 -14.57 -0.62 0.18
C THR A 308 -13.61 0.56 0.08
N PHE A 309 -13.96 1.59 -0.70
CA PHE A 309 -13.17 2.81 -0.83
C PHE A 309 -13.04 3.54 0.52
N ARG A 310 -14.14 3.67 1.27
CA ARG A 310 -14.13 4.34 2.57
C ARG A 310 -13.28 3.64 3.62
N ARG A 311 -13.37 2.30 3.67
CA ARG A 311 -12.49 1.49 4.54
C ARG A 311 -11.03 1.75 4.21
N LEU A 312 -10.70 1.84 2.93
CA LEU A 312 -9.35 2.09 2.46
C LEU A 312 -8.85 3.50 2.83
N VAL A 313 -9.66 4.53 2.63
CA VAL A 313 -9.35 5.91 3.08
C VAL A 313 -9.07 5.96 4.58
N LEU A 314 -9.95 5.36 5.39
CA LEU A 314 -9.78 5.30 6.85
C LEU A 314 -8.49 4.58 7.25
N ARG A 315 -8.17 3.47 6.57
CA ARG A 315 -6.94 2.70 6.77
C ARG A 315 -5.69 3.51 6.40
N SER A 316 -5.69 4.19 5.25
CA SER A 316 -4.60 5.07 4.84
C SER A 316 -4.38 6.21 5.84
N VAL A 317 -5.45 6.82 6.34
CA VAL A 317 -5.38 7.87 7.37
C VAL A 317 -4.79 7.32 8.67
N ALA A 318 -5.23 6.12 9.08
CA ALA A 318 -4.67 5.47 10.26
C ALA A 318 -3.17 5.16 10.12
N HIS A 319 -2.73 4.70 8.94
CA HIS A 319 -1.29 4.54 8.66
C HIS A 319 -0.55 5.87 8.71
N ILE A 320 -1.12 6.95 8.16
CA ILE A 320 -0.49 8.28 8.23
C ILE A 320 -0.27 8.71 9.69
N ILE A 321 -1.31 8.64 10.51
CA ILE A 321 -1.25 9.01 11.93
C ILE A 321 -0.22 8.16 12.69
N ARG A 322 -0.20 6.84 12.45
CA ARG A 322 0.72 5.92 13.13
C ARG A 322 2.18 6.11 12.73
N LEU A 323 2.45 6.32 11.45
CA LEU A 323 3.81 6.27 10.90
C LEU A 323 4.45 7.66 10.76
N TYR A 324 3.65 8.72 10.63
CA TYR A 324 4.14 10.05 10.24
C TYR A 324 3.74 11.19 11.21
N SER A 325 3.09 10.90 12.34
CA SER A 325 2.62 11.94 13.29
C SER A 325 3.74 12.82 13.86
N LEU A 326 4.99 12.36 13.86
CA LEU A 326 6.16 13.16 14.22
C LEU A 326 6.48 14.26 13.19
N PHE A 327 6.19 14.03 11.91
CA PHE A 327 6.57 14.92 10.80
C PHE A 327 5.38 15.72 10.23
N LEU A 328 4.16 15.22 10.45
CA LEU A 328 2.91 15.76 9.93
C LEU A 328 1.95 16.11 11.06
N VAL A 329 2.45 16.86 12.05
CA VAL A 329 1.69 17.23 13.27
C VAL A 329 0.36 17.88 12.90
N THR A 330 0.39 18.92 12.07
CA THR A 330 -0.80 19.68 11.65
C THR A 330 -1.82 18.83 10.89
N GLU A 331 -1.37 18.00 9.96
CA GLU A 331 -2.23 17.15 9.14
C GLU A 331 -2.86 16.04 10.00
N CYS A 332 -2.07 15.43 10.90
CA CYS A 332 -2.53 14.40 11.82
C CYS A 332 -3.53 14.94 12.84
N GLU A 333 -3.31 16.14 13.37
CA GLU A 333 -4.27 16.83 14.24
C GLU A 333 -5.62 17.03 13.53
N VAL A 334 -5.58 17.51 12.29
CA VAL A 334 -6.77 17.73 11.47
C VAL A 334 -7.48 16.42 11.15
N PHE A 335 -6.75 15.34 10.86
CA PHE A 335 -7.30 14.00 10.67
C PHE A 335 -7.99 13.47 11.93
N LEU A 336 -7.30 13.48 13.07
CA LEU A 336 -7.82 12.96 14.34
C LEU A 336 -9.08 13.72 14.77
N ASN A 337 -9.04 15.06 14.70
CA ASN A 337 -10.21 15.89 15.00
C ASN A 337 -11.39 15.60 14.05
N THR A 338 -11.12 15.26 12.79
CA THR A 338 -12.17 14.90 11.82
C THR A 338 -12.73 13.52 12.10
N LEU A 339 -11.90 12.52 12.43
CA LEU A 339 -12.34 11.19 12.84
C LEU A 339 -13.24 11.29 14.08
N ILE A 340 -12.84 12.07 15.08
CA ILE A 340 -13.66 12.32 16.29
C ILE A 340 -15.00 12.94 15.91
N LYS A 341 -15.01 13.99 15.07
CA LYS A 341 -16.26 14.63 14.61
C LYS A 341 -17.18 13.64 13.90
N VAL A 342 -16.64 12.78 13.02
CA VAL A 342 -17.40 11.77 12.27
C VAL A 342 -18.13 10.79 13.19
N THR A 343 -17.59 10.50 14.39
CA THR A 343 -18.30 9.64 15.37
C THR A 343 -19.60 10.26 15.89
N CYS A 344 -19.70 11.59 15.89
CA CYS A 344 -20.85 12.36 16.38
C CYS A 344 -21.82 12.78 15.26
N LEU A 345 -21.44 12.64 13.98
CA LEU A 345 -22.30 12.99 12.86
C LEU A 345 -23.35 11.89 12.62
N ASP A 346 -24.50 12.29 12.06
CA ASP A 346 -25.57 11.39 11.64
C ASP A 346 -25.23 10.71 10.30
N LEU A 347 -24.17 9.89 10.33
CA LEU A 347 -23.68 9.11 9.20
C LEU A 347 -24.12 7.65 9.33
N PRO A 348 -24.13 6.87 8.23
CA PRO A 348 -24.46 5.45 8.27
C PRO A 348 -23.70 4.69 9.35
N LEU A 349 -24.40 3.82 10.10
CA LEU A 349 -23.84 3.09 11.24
C LEU A 349 -22.55 2.33 10.88
N TRP A 350 -22.50 1.69 9.71
CA TRP A 350 -21.31 0.96 9.25
C TRP A 350 -20.07 1.88 9.15
N HIS A 351 -20.24 3.14 8.73
CA HIS A 351 -19.14 4.08 8.59
C HIS A 351 -18.66 4.55 9.96
N ARG A 352 -19.60 4.86 10.86
CA ARG A 352 -19.30 5.22 12.25
C ARG A 352 -18.56 4.09 12.98
N ILE A 353 -18.97 2.83 12.77
CA ILE A 353 -18.28 1.65 13.33
C ILE A 353 -16.83 1.56 12.85
N LEU A 354 -16.58 1.74 11.54
CA LEU A 354 -15.21 1.70 11.00
C LEU A 354 -14.33 2.80 11.60
N VAL A 355 -14.87 4.01 11.80
CA VAL A 355 -14.13 5.12 12.43
C VAL A 355 -13.83 4.81 13.90
N LEU A 356 -14.79 4.24 14.62
CA LEU A 356 -14.57 3.80 16.01
C LEU A 356 -13.55 2.68 16.11
N GLU A 357 -13.51 1.76 15.15
CA GLU A 357 -12.48 0.72 15.08
C GLU A 357 -11.08 1.32 14.93
N VAL A 358 -10.93 2.36 14.09
CA VAL A 358 -9.66 3.10 13.94
C VAL A 358 -9.26 3.81 15.24
N LEU A 359 -10.17 4.57 15.86
CA LEU A 359 -9.89 5.29 17.12
C LEU A 359 -9.56 4.33 18.26
N ARG A 360 -10.28 3.21 18.37
CA ARG A 360 -9.96 2.12 19.30
C ARG A 360 -8.57 1.57 19.03
N GLY A 361 -8.20 1.40 17.75
CA GLY A 361 -6.87 0.95 17.34
C GLY A 361 -5.75 1.83 17.91
N PHE A 362 -5.91 3.16 17.91
CA PHE A 362 -4.95 4.08 18.51
C PHE A 362 -4.88 3.95 20.05
N CYS A 363 -6.01 3.71 20.71
CA CYS A 363 -6.06 3.61 22.17
C CYS A 363 -5.50 2.28 22.71
N VAL A 364 -5.66 1.19 21.97
CA VAL A 364 -5.16 -0.14 22.36
C VAL A 364 -3.65 -0.25 22.16
N GLU A 365 -3.10 0.52 21.21
CA GLU A 365 -1.68 0.54 20.89
C GLU A 365 -0.93 1.57 21.75
N ALA A 366 -0.43 1.14 22.91
CA ALA A 366 0.19 2.00 23.92
C ALA A 366 1.27 2.95 23.35
N ARG A 367 2.03 2.49 22.35
CA ARG A 367 3.07 3.31 21.72
C ARG A 367 2.50 4.44 20.88
N THR A 368 1.53 4.13 20.01
CA THR A 368 0.85 5.16 19.21
C THR A 368 0.19 6.18 20.12
N LEU A 369 -0.51 5.72 21.15
CA LEU A 369 -1.16 6.61 22.11
C LEU A 369 -0.17 7.53 22.83
N ARG A 370 0.96 6.98 23.28
CA ARG A 370 2.05 7.76 23.89
C ARG A 370 2.61 8.80 22.91
N LEU A 371 2.87 8.40 21.67
CA LEU A 371 3.40 9.29 20.63
C LEU A 371 2.44 10.44 20.33
N LEU A 372 1.15 10.15 20.19
CA LEU A 372 0.11 11.16 20.00
C LEU A 372 0.03 12.11 21.19
N PHE A 373 0.05 11.58 22.41
CA PHE A 373 0.02 12.39 23.63
C PHE A 373 1.24 13.34 23.71
N GLN A 374 2.43 12.84 23.39
CA GLN A 374 3.66 13.63 23.38
C GLN A 374 3.66 14.70 22.28
N ASN A 375 3.11 14.40 21.11
CA ASN A 375 3.12 15.33 19.96
C ASN A 375 2.02 16.40 20.04
N PHE A 376 0.89 16.10 20.69
CA PHE A 376 -0.28 16.97 20.74
C PHE A 376 -0.49 17.53 22.15
N ASP A 377 -1.01 16.72 23.07
CA ASP A 377 -1.50 17.15 24.39
C ASP A 377 -0.41 17.68 25.35
N MET A 378 0.86 17.34 25.14
CA MET A 378 1.98 17.88 25.94
C MET A 378 2.40 19.29 25.54
N ASP A 379 2.05 19.76 24.34
CA ASP A 379 2.32 21.13 23.91
C ASP A 379 1.08 21.99 24.19
N PRO A 380 1.16 23.01 25.07
CA PRO A 380 0.02 23.85 25.41
C PRO A 380 -0.55 24.66 24.24
N ASN A 381 0.16 24.75 23.11
CA ASN A 381 -0.33 25.45 21.92
C ASN A 381 -1.20 24.56 21.00
N ASN A 382 -1.15 23.25 21.18
CA ASN A 382 -1.86 22.28 20.35
C ASN A 382 -3.23 21.92 20.96
N THR A 383 -4.13 21.33 20.17
CA THR A 383 -5.36 20.76 20.74
C THR A 383 -5.05 19.48 21.52
N ASN A 384 -5.78 19.26 22.63
CA ASN A 384 -5.69 18.02 23.42
C ASN A 384 -6.41 16.89 22.67
N VAL A 385 -5.78 16.38 21.62
CA VAL A 385 -6.38 15.39 20.70
C VAL A 385 -6.62 14.07 21.41
N VAL A 386 -5.71 13.61 22.27
CA VAL A 386 -5.87 12.34 22.98
C VAL A 386 -6.99 12.44 24.01
N GLU A 387 -7.02 13.52 24.79
CA GLU A 387 -8.14 13.81 25.70
C GLU A 387 -9.49 13.81 24.96
N ASN A 388 -9.58 14.53 23.84
CA ASN A 388 -10.80 14.62 23.03
C ASN A 388 -11.22 13.26 22.46
N MET A 389 -10.26 12.42 22.04
CA MET A 389 -10.51 11.07 21.56
C MET A 389 -11.10 10.19 22.68
N VAL A 390 -10.51 10.21 23.88
CA VAL A 390 -11.00 9.45 25.03
C VAL A 390 -12.41 9.92 25.42
N LYS A 391 -12.64 11.24 25.49
CA LYS A 391 -13.96 11.83 25.77
C LYS A 391 -15.00 11.42 24.74
N ALA A 392 -14.66 11.39 23.45
CA ALA A 392 -15.57 10.96 22.39
C ALA A 392 -15.95 9.47 22.54
N LEU A 393 -14.98 8.59 22.80
CA LEU A 393 -15.23 7.17 23.02
C LEU A 393 -16.08 6.93 24.28
N ALA A 394 -15.80 7.64 25.38
CA ALA A 394 -16.57 7.56 26.62
C ALA A 394 -18.04 7.98 26.42
N ARG A 395 -18.30 9.08 25.71
CA ARG A 395 -19.67 9.54 25.39
C ARG A 395 -20.48 8.49 24.62
N ILE A 396 -19.84 7.82 23.65
CA ILE A 396 -20.51 6.78 22.83
C ILE A 396 -20.82 5.57 23.69
N ILE A 397 -19.87 5.15 24.52
CA ILE A 397 -20.04 4.11 25.53
C ILE A 397 -21.24 4.43 26.44
N SER A 398 -21.32 5.63 27.01
CA SER A 398 -22.42 6.05 27.88
C SER A 398 -23.75 6.07 27.14
N THR A 399 -23.76 6.49 25.87
CA THR A 399 -24.98 6.49 25.03
C THR A 399 -25.45 5.06 24.73
N ILE A 400 -24.53 4.12 24.51
CA ILE A 400 -24.86 2.70 24.28
C ILE A 400 -25.32 2.03 25.57
N GLN A 401 -24.74 2.36 26.74
CA GLN A 401 -25.18 1.84 28.04
C GLN A 401 -26.66 2.15 28.32
N VAL A 402 -27.15 3.33 27.91
CA VAL A 402 -28.58 3.68 28.03
C VAL A 402 -29.46 2.76 27.17
N PHE A 403 -28.93 2.24 26.06
CA PHE A 403 -29.64 1.35 25.14
C PHE A 403 -29.50 -0.14 25.47
N LEU A 404 -28.45 -0.54 26.19
CA LEU A 404 -28.02 -1.92 26.34
C LEU A 404 -27.91 -2.34 27.81
N PHE A 405 -29.02 -2.23 28.54
CA PHE A 405 -29.20 -2.79 29.89
C PHE A 405 -29.17 -4.34 29.95
N ILE A 406 -28.66 -5.04 28.91
CA ILE A 406 -28.78 -6.51 28.77
C ILE A 406 -27.46 -7.29 28.65
N THR A 407 -26.27 -6.70 28.43
CA THR A 407 -25.01 -7.50 28.47
C THR A 407 -23.82 -6.77 29.10
N LEU A 408 -23.79 -6.77 30.43
CA LEU A 408 -22.78 -6.18 31.33
C LEU A 408 -21.33 -6.77 31.29
N PRO A 409 -21.04 -8.03 30.89
CA PRO A 409 -19.69 -8.60 31.11
C PRO A 409 -18.59 -8.11 30.15
N PHE A 410 -18.91 -7.87 28.87
CA PHE A 410 -17.91 -7.48 27.86
C PHE A 410 -17.46 -6.02 28.03
N PHE A 411 -18.38 -5.20 28.57
CA PHE A 411 -18.22 -3.77 28.82
C PHE A 411 -17.23 -3.47 29.94
N LEU A 412 -17.39 -4.15 31.09
CA LEU A 412 -16.47 -4.04 32.21
C LEU A 412 -15.08 -4.53 31.84
N TYR A 413 -14.95 -5.56 30.99
CA TYR A 413 -13.66 -6.06 30.54
C TYR A 413 -12.91 -5.06 29.66
N LEU A 414 -13.59 -4.39 28.72
CA LEU A 414 -12.94 -3.41 27.84
C LEU A 414 -12.57 -2.11 28.59
N LEU A 415 -13.47 -1.61 29.44
CA LEU A 415 -13.22 -0.43 30.26
C LEU A 415 -12.11 -0.70 31.29
N HIS A 416 -12.15 -1.86 31.96
CA HIS A 416 -11.09 -2.29 32.88
C HIS A 416 -9.77 -2.54 32.15
N LEU A 417 -9.77 -3.06 30.92
CA LEU A 417 -8.56 -3.24 30.13
C LEU A 417 -7.96 -1.91 29.69
N ILE A 418 -8.79 -0.94 29.25
CA ILE A 418 -8.34 0.41 28.90
C ILE A 418 -7.78 1.12 30.12
N ILE A 419 -8.50 1.11 31.25
CA ILE A 419 -8.07 1.73 32.51
C ILE A 419 -6.84 1.01 33.08
N SER A 420 -6.77 -0.33 33.03
CA SER A 420 -5.64 -1.10 33.56
C SER A 420 -4.38 -0.96 32.70
N LEU A 421 -4.50 -0.91 31.36
CA LEU A 421 -3.39 -0.60 30.46
C LEU A 421 -2.91 0.85 30.65
N PHE A 422 -3.82 1.81 30.84
CA PHE A 422 -3.45 3.19 31.12
C PHE A 422 -2.77 3.35 32.50
N CYS A 423 -3.36 2.80 33.56
CA CYS A 423 -2.82 2.90 34.92
C CYS A 423 -1.50 2.16 35.08
N SER A 424 -1.35 0.96 34.51
CA SER A 424 -0.14 0.15 34.67
C SER A 424 1.09 0.73 33.94
N HIS A 425 0.88 1.50 32.87
CA HIS A 425 1.98 2.06 32.07
C HIS A 425 2.32 3.51 32.44
N VAL A 426 1.32 4.31 32.84
CA VAL A 426 1.53 5.67 33.36
C VAL A 426 2.17 5.65 34.76
N ALA A 427 1.89 4.62 35.58
CA ALA A 427 2.53 4.45 36.89
C ALA A 427 4.07 4.25 36.82
N GLN A 428 4.60 3.85 35.66
CA GLN A 428 6.03 3.57 35.49
C GLN A 428 6.88 4.83 35.24
N TYR A 429 6.26 5.98 34.96
CA TYR A 429 6.95 7.23 34.59
C TYR A 429 6.53 8.48 35.38
N GLY A 430 5.79 8.32 36.48
CA GLY A 430 5.61 9.37 37.49
C GLY A 430 4.98 10.68 36.98
N PHE A 431 3.83 10.60 36.31
CA PHE A 431 3.07 11.78 35.88
C PHE A 431 1.66 11.84 36.50
N ASP A 432 1.26 13.03 36.95
CA ASP A 432 -0.07 13.42 37.48
C ASP A 432 -1.24 13.25 36.47
N PHE A 433 -0.98 12.72 35.27
CA PHE A 433 -1.97 12.48 34.22
C PHE A 433 -2.99 11.39 34.57
N ALA A 434 -2.54 10.34 35.29
CA ALA A 434 -3.45 9.31 35.81
C ALA A 434 -4.44 9.89 36.82
N ARG A 435 -4.08 10.94 37.56
CA ARG A 435 -4.95 11.59 38.53
C ARG A 435 -6.05 12.38 37.86
N VAL A 436 -5.77 13.20 36.85
CA VAL A 436 -6.80 14.01 36.18
C VAL A 436 -7.78 13.13 35.41
N MET A 437 -7.29 12.11 34.69
CA MET A 437 -8.17 11.23 33.91
C MET A 437 -8.92 10.21 34.78
N CYS A 438 -8.31 9.68 35.84
CA CYS A 438 -9.06 8.87 36.82
C CYS A 438 -10.06 9.75 37.56
N ILE A 439 -9.74 10.99 37.95
CA ILE A 439 -10.70 11.87 38.64
C ILE A 439 -11.85 12.27 37.72
N GLU A 440 -11.64 12.56 36.42
CA GLU A 440 -12.75 12.85 35.48
C GLU A 440 -13.58 11.60 35.13
N LEU A 441 -12.96 10.44 34.90
CA LEU A 441 -13.69 9.17 34.67
C LEU A 441 -14.37 8.63 35.95
N ILE A 442 -13.81 8.90 37.13
CA ILE A 442 -14.42 8.58 38.42
C ILE A 442 -15.49 9.60 38.76
N THR A 443 -15.40 10.88 38.42
CA THR A 443 -16.49 11.84 38.67
C THR A 443 -17.66 11.65 37.70
N GLU A 444 -17.41 11.33 36.43
CA GLU A 444 -18.48 10.86 35.53
C GLU A 444 -18.97 9.46 35.91
N GLY A 445 -18.08 8.55 36.35
CA GLY A 445 -18.42 7.22 36.87
C GLY A 445 -19.15 7.23 38.21
N GLU A 446 -18.93 8.23 39.06
CA GLU A 446 -19.64 8.47 40.33
C GLU A 446 -21.05 8.93 40.06
N SER A 447 -21.28 9.75 39.02
CA SER A 447 -22.64 10.07 38.58
C SER A 447 -23.39 8.82 38.08
N VAL A 448 -22.69 7.87 37.45
CA VAL A 448 -23.24 6.59 37.00
C VAL A 448 -23.46 5.64 38.20
N LEU A 449 -22.54 5.61 39.17
CA LEU A 449 -22.66 4.84 40.41
C LEU A 449 -23.75 5.40 41.33
N GLU A 450 -23.99 6.71 41.34
CA GLU A 450 -25.04 7.37 42.10
C GLU A 450 -26.42 7.13 41.47
N VAL A 451 -26.49 7.11 40.13
CA VAL A 451 -27.68 6.65 39.39
C VAL A 451 -27.93 5.15 39.60
N LEU A 452 -26.88 4.31 39.63
CA LEU A 452 -26.97 2.88 39.94
C LEU A 452 -27.32 2.61 41.41
N SER A 453 -26.84 3.44 42.35
CA SER A 453 -27.18 3.40 43.78
C SER A 453 -28.64 3.77 44.00
N ASN A 454 -29.12 4.83 43.34
CA ASN A 454 -30.52 5.25 43.39
C ASN A 454 -31.48 4.28 42.70
N LEU A 455 -31.00 3.49 41.71
CA LEU A 455 -31.77 2.41 41.08
C LEU A 455 -31.68 1.07 41.83
N ALA A 456 -30.59 0.80 42.56
CA ALA A 456 -30.42 -0.41 43.35
C ALA A 456 -31.13 -0.34 44.71
N PHE A 457 -31.32 0.86 45.29
CA PHE A 457 -31.98 1.06 46.59
C PHE A 457 -33.36 1.73 46.50
N GLY A 458 -34.10 1.37 45.45
CA GLY A 458 -35.52 1.70 45.29
C GLY A 458 -36.48 0.73 45.98
N HIS A 459 -36.15 0.17 47.14
CA HIS A 459 -37.07 -0.20 48.22
C HIS A 459 -36.26 -0.77 49.39
N ASP A 460 -36.70 -0.43 50.60
CA ASP A 460 -36.23 -0.93 51.90
C ASP A 460 -34.98 -0.26 52.46
N ARG A 461 -35.24 0.87 53.14
CA ARG A 461 -34.52 1.24 54.35
C ARG A 461 -34.65 0.08 55.34
N HIS A 462 -33.55 -0.50 55.79
CA HIS A 462 -33.30 -0.73 57.21
C HIS A 462 -31.84 -1.11 57.44
N ASP A 463 -31.20 -0.32 58.30
CA ASP A 463 -30.06 -0.64 59.16
C ASP A 463 -28.87 -1.39 58.55
N LEU A 464 -27.72 -0.71 58.45
CA LEU A 464 -26.49 -1.13 59.14
C LEU A 464 -25.42 -0.05 59.06
N THR A 465 -25.02 0.39 60.24
CA THR A 465 -24.03 1.40 60.58
C THR A 465 -22.61 1.04 60.17
N PHE A 466 -21.90 2.07 59.69
CA PHE A 466 -20.45 2.23 59.56
C PHE A 466 -19.60 1.48 60.62
N SER A 467 -18.51 0.85 60.18
CA SER A 467 -17.23 0.90 60.93
C SER A 467 -16.04 0.88 59.97
N ARG A 468 -15.25 1.95 60.06
CA ARG A 468 -13.91 2.13 59.48
C ARG A 468 -12.95 1.04 59.97
N ILE A 469 -12.02 0.62 59.11
CA ILE A 469 -10.55 0.68 59.25
C ILE A 469 -9.95 0.48 57.86
#